data_AF-A0A6N7ZP03-F1
#
_entry.id   AF-A0A6N7ZP03-F1
#
_cell.length_a   1.000
_cell.length_b   1.000
_cell.length_c   1.000
_cell.angle_alpha   90.00
_cell.angle_beta   90.00
_cell.angle_gamma   90.00
#
_symmetry.space_group_name_H-M   'P 1'
#
loop_
_entity.id
_entity.type
_entity.pdbx_description
1 polymer ?
#
loop_
_entity_poly.entity_id
_entity_poly.type
_entity_poly.pdbx_seq_one_letter_code
_entity_poly.pdbx_strand_id
1 'polypeptide(L)' 'MKLTWKRTWRDRPNDGTGTHSDYPDRYARTYQEPGGTRWFWFVNDSHSIDRGISENKDAAKAACEKAFEIGLGITRDGD' A
#
# COMPACT_ATOMS: atom_id res chain seq x y z
N MET A 1 4.55 9.40 -4.28
CA MET A 1 5.77 8.63 -4.04
C MET A 1 5.61 7.26 -4.66
N LYS A 2 6.65 6.68 -5.27
CA LYS A 2 6.53 5.40 -5.97
C LYS A 2 7.12 4.27 -5.15
N LEU A 3 6.29 3.30 -4.74
CA LEU A 3 6.75 2.15 -3.97
C LEU A 3 7.28 1.05 -4.89
N THR A 4 8.30 0.33 -4.43
CA THR A 4 8.77 -0.89 -5.09
C THR A 4 7.86 -2.05 -4.67
N TRP A 5 7.00 -2.47 -5.60
CA TRP A 5 6.04 -3.55 -5.38
C TRP A 5 6.64 -4.92 -5.74
N LYS A 6 6.53 -5.87 -4.81
CA LYS A 6 6.90 -7.27 -5.00
C LYS A 6 5.69 -8.16 -4.73
N ARG A 7 5.65 -9.34 -5.36
CA ARG A 7 4.63 -10.35 -5.06
C ARG A 7 4.81 -10.83 -3.63
N THR A 8 3.73 -10.88 -2.85
CA THR A 8 3.80 -11.25 -1.43
C THR A 8 3.83 -12.78 -1.24
N TRP A 9 3.04 -13.55 -2.00
CA TRP A 9 2.94 -15.01 -1.87
C TRP A 9 3.00 -15.66 -3.25
N ARG A 10 3.66 -16.82 -3.38
CA ARG A 10 3.79 -17.52 -4.67
C ARG A 10 2.42 -17.89 -5.25
N ASP A 11 1.53 -18.36 -4.38
CA ASP A 11 0.17 -18.83 -4.70
C ASP A 11 -0.88 -17.72 -4.77
N ARG A 12 -0.53 -16.49 -4.37
CA ARG A 12 -1.40 -15.31 -4.50
C ARG A 12 -0.73 -14.27 -5.40
N PRO A 13 -0.82 -14.43 -6.74
CA PRO A 13 -0.18 -13.52 -7.70
C PRO A 13 -0.72 -12.09 -7.62
N ASN A 14 -1.90 -11.94 -7.02
CA ASN A 14 -2.60 -10.68 -6.87
C ASN A 14 -2.10 -9.87 -5.68
N ASP A 15 -1.55 -10.51 -4.64
CA ASP A 15 -1.09 -9.83 -3.45
C ASP A 15 0.27 -9.16 -3.69
N GLY A 16 0.37 -7.88 -3.31
CA GLY A 16 1.58 -7.07 -3.47
C GLY A 16 2.04 -6.49 -2.15
N THR A 17 3.36 -6.47 -1.92
CA THR A 17 4.00 -5.72 -0.83
C THR A 17 4.83 -4.62 -1.45
N GLY A 18 4.54 -3.37 -1.08
CA GLY A 18 5.26 -2.17 -1.50
C GLY A 18 6.25 -1.75 -0.42
N THR A 19 7.47 -1.42 -0.82
CA THR A 19 8.54 -0.92 0.09
C THR A 19 9.20 0.31 -0.53
N HIS A 20 9.81 1.14 0.31
CA HIS A 20 10.63 2.27 -0.13
C HIS A 20 12.06 2.11 0.38
N SER A 21 13.07 2.45 -0.43
CA SER A 21 14.49 2.29 -0.04
C SER A 21 14.86 3.13 1.17
N ASP A 22 14.32 4.35 1.24
CA ASP A 22 14.65 5.32 2.29
C ASP A 22 13.89 5.06 3.59
N TYR A 23 12.87 4.18 3.56
CA TYR A 23 12.03 3.84 4.71
C TYR A 23 11.87 2.32 4.82
N PRO A 24 12.95 1.59 5.16
CA PRO A 24 12.96 0.13 5.16
C PRO A 24 12.02 -0.48 6.21
N ASP A 25 11.74 0.25 7.30
CA ASP A 25 10.84 -0.18 8.38
C ASP A 25 9.36 0.01 8.02
N ARG A 26 9.07 0.66 6.88
CA ARG A 26 7.71 0.93 6.41
C ARG A 26 7.39 0.07 5.20
N TYR A 27 6.20 -0.52 5.23
CA TYR A 27 5.73 -1.30 4.09
C TYR A 27 4.23 -1.11 3.86
N ALA A 28 3.88 -1.11 2.59
CA ALA A 28 2.51 -1.17 2.10
C ALA A 28 2.18 -2.60 1.71
N ARG A 29 0.91 -3.00 1.82
CA ARG A 29 0.45 -4.27 1.29
C ARG A 29 -0.93 -4.11 0.68
N THR A 30 -1.12 -4.75 -0.47
CA THR A 30 -2.42 -4.93 -1.11
C THR A 30 -2.70 -6.41 -1.28
N TYR A 31 -3.95 -6.80 -1.08
CA TYR A 31 -4.40 -8.17 -1.32
C TYR A 31 -5.86 -8.18 -1.75
N GLN A 32 -6.21 -9.16 -2.58
CA GLN A 32 -7.59 -9.35 -3.00
C GLN A 32 -8.33 -10.19 -1.96
N GLU A 33 -9.59 -9.85 -1.71
CA GLU A 33 -10.45 -10.71 -0.90
C GLU A 33 -10.55 -12.11 -1.52
N PRO A 34 -10.42 -13.20 -0.73
CA PRO A 34 -10.61 -14.55 -1.25
C PRO A 34 -12.01 -14.73 -1.85
N GLY A 35 -12.09 -14.97 -3.16
CA GLY A 35 -13.36 -15.12 -3.88
C GLY A 35 -14.12 -13.81 -4.13
N GLY A 36 -13.54 -12.64 -3.81
CA GLY A 36 -14.19 -11.35 -3.94
C GLY A 36 -13.64 -10.46 -5.06
N THR A 37 -14.35 -9.38 -5.34
CA THR A 37 -13.94 -8.32 -6.29
C THR A 37 -13.20 -7.17 -5.62
N ARG A 38 -13.18 -7.15 -4.28
CA ARG A 38 -12.64 -6.04 -3.48
C ARG A 38 -11.15 -6.22 -3.19
N TRP A 39 -10.46 -5.09 -3.16
CA TRP A 39 -9.03 -5.02 -2.89
C TRP A 39 -8.78 -4.31 -1.57
N PHE A 40 -8.17 -5.01 -0.64
CA PHE A 40 -7.74 -4.44 0.62
C PHE A 40 -6.35 -3.86 0.48
N TRP A 41 -6.12 -2.74 1.14
CA TRP A 41 -4.82 -2.13 1.22
C TRP A 41 -4.56 -1.67 2.65
N PHE A 42 -3.29 -1.72 3.05
CA PHE A 42 -2.84 -1.12 4.31
C PHE A 42 -1.38 -0.67 4.20
N VAL A 43 -1.03 0.36 4.97
CA VAL A 43 0.34 0.83 5.16
C VAL A 43 0.66 0.64 6.62
N ASN A 44 1.72 -0.10 6.91
CA ASN A 44 2.24 -0.23 8.26
C ASN A 44 3.49 0.65 8.40
N ASP A 45 3.42 1.60 9.32
CA ASP A 45 4.57 2.26 9.89
C ASP A 45 4.67 1.90 11.37
N SER A 46 5.88 2.03 11.92
CA SER A 46 6.17 1.94 13.34
C SER A 46 5.16 2.68 14.25
N HIS A 47 4.52 3.75 13.76
CA HIS A 47 3.61 4.59 14.54
C HIS A 47 2.15 4.60 14.05
N SER A 48 1.85 4.12 12.84
CA SER A 48 0.49 4.21 12.24
C SER A 48 0.18 3.08 11.26
N ILE A 49 -1.05 2.55 11.34
CA ILE A 49 -1.62 1.63 10.36
C ILE A 49 -2.79 2.35 9.67
N ASP A 50 -2.59 2.82 8.45
CA ASP A 50 -3.70 3.27 7.59
C ASP A 50 -4.16 2.11 6.71
N ARG A 51 -5.46 2.02 6.42
CA ARG A 51 -6.06 0.91 5.68
C ARG A 51 -7.35 1.32 4.98
N GLY A 52 -7.65 0.61 3.90
CA GLY A 52 -8.91 0.80 3.18
C GLY A 52 -9.24 -0.32 2.22
N ILE A 53 -10.33 -0.10 1.50
CA ILE A 53 -10.85 -0.99 0.47
C ILE A 53 -10.93 -0.20 -0.83
N SER A 54 -10.53 -0.83 -1.92
CA SER A 54 -10.61 -0.27 -3.27
C SER A 54 -11.29 -1.27 -4.21
N GLU A 55 -11.80 -0.74 -5.31
CA GLU A 55 -12.51 -1.50 -6.34
C GLU A 55 -11.57 -2.38 -7.20
N ASN A 56 -10.28 -2.03 -7.27
CA ASN A 56 -9.31 -2.75 -8.09
C ASN A 56 -7.88 -2.64 -7.53
N LYS A 57 -6.97 -3.45 -8.09
CA LYS A 57 -5.57 -3.55 -7.68
C LYS A 57 -4.80 -2.23 -7.78
N ASP A 58 -5.05 -1.49 -8.86
CA ASP A 58 -4.30 -0.28 -9.16
C ASP A 58 -4.70 0.85 -8.20
N ALA A 59 -6.00 1.01 -7.98
CA ALA A 59 -6.56 1.91 -6.97
C ALA A 59 -6.04 1.59 -5.56
N ALA A 60 -5.97 0.30 -5.20
CA ALA A 60 -5.42 -0.13 -3.92
C ALA A 60 -3.94 0.25 -3.75
N LYS A 61 -3.14 0.13 -4.81
CA LYS A 61 -1.72 0.53 -4.79
C LYS A 61 -1.58 2.05 -4.70
N ALA A 62 -2.34 2.80 -5.49
CA ALA A 62 -2.33 4.27 -5.46
C ALA A 62 -2.75 4.80 -4.08
N ALA A 63 -3.77 4.19 -3.47
CA ALA A 63 -4.20 4.53 -2.11
C ALA A 63 -3.10 4.23 -1.07
N CYS A 64 -2.43 3.08 -1.18
CA CYS A 64 -1.26 2.76 -0.36
C CYS A 64 -0.14 3.80 -0.52
N GLU A 65 0.21 4.17 -1.75
CA GLU A 65 1.26 5.15 -2.02
C GLU A 65 0.92 6.52 -1.42
N LYS A 66 -0.33 6.97 -1.59
CA LYS A 66 -0.83 8.21 -1.00
C LYS A 66 -0.79 8.17 0.54
N ALA A 67 -1.26 7.08 1.14
CA ALA A 67 -1.23 6.90 2.60
C ALA A 67 0.21 6.85 3.13
N PHE A 68 1.13 6.25 2.38
CA PHE A 68 2.55 6.23 2.71
C PHE A 68 3.14 7.65 2.73
N GLU A 69 2.81 8.50 1.75
CA GLU A 69 3.24 9.91 1.71
C GLU A 69 2.70 10.72 2.89
N ILE A 70 1.41 10.58 3.19
CA ILE A 70 0.77 11.25 4.33
C ILE A 70 1.43 10.83 5.64
N GLY A 71 1.66 9.52 5.83
CA GLY A 71 2.31 8.99 7.02
C GLY A 71 3.78 9.44 7.16
N LEU A 72 4.43 9.86 6.08
CA LEU A 72 5.77 10.45 6.11
C LEU A 72 5.77 11.94 6.42
N GLY A 73 4.59 12.57 6.55
CA GLY A 73 4.49 14.03 6.61
C GLY A 73 4.87 14.71 5.30
N ILE A 74 4.96 13.94 4.19
CA ILE A 74 5.08 14.47 2.84
C ILE A 74 3.66 14.83 2.36
N THR A 75 2.94 15.58 3.18
CA THR A 75 1.77 16.29 2.71
C THR A 75 2.33 17.54 2.07
N ARG A 76 2.25 17.65 0.73
CA ARG A 76 2.46 18.93 0.05
C ARG A 76 1.35 19.87 0.51
N ASP A 77 1.59 20.58 1.60
CA ASP A 77 0.94 21.84 1.88
C ASP A 77 1.60 22.84 0.91
N GLY A 78 0.94 23.13 -0.21
CA GLY A 78 1.51 24.03 -1.21
C GLY A 78 0.78 24.04 -2.56
N ASP A 79 -0.13 25.01 -2.67
CA ASP A 79 -0.76 25.64 -3.84
C ASP A 79 -1.89 24.91 -4.58
#